data_AF-A0A5A8U5W3-F1
#
_entry.id   AF-A0A5A8U5W3-F1
#
_cell.length_a   1.000
_cell.length_b   1.000
_cell.length_c   1.000
_cell.angle_alpha   90.00
_cell.angle_beta   90.00
_cell.angle_gamma   90.00
#
_symmetry.space_group_name_H-M   'P 1'
#
loop_
_entity.id
_entity.type
_entity.pdbx_description
1 polymer ?
#
loop_
_entity_poly.entity_id
_entity_poly.type
_entity_poly.pdbx_seq_one_letter_code
_entity_poly.pdbx_strand_id
1 'polypeptide(L)'
;MNKENPISLKTSFAQRIKKRLFRTPIDSRDELLQALKESEENRIIDSHSRSIIEGTLQLENMEVRDVMVPKSKMVLIKNNVSIKDLLALMVGSSHSRFPVLAAQEDKVQG
;
A
#
# COMPACT_ATOMS: atom_id res chain seq x y z
N MET A 1 18.74 64.47 8.95
CA MET A 1 18.95 63.46 7.90
C MET A 1 19.55 62.23 8.56
N ASN A 2 19.11 61.04 8.14
CA ASN A 2 19.52 59.69 8.56
C ASN A 2 18.94 59.15 9.89
N LYS A 3 17.81 58.43 9.75
CA LYS A 3 17.41 57.35 10.65
C LYS A 3 18.06 56.07 10.11
N GLU A 4 19.08 55.55 10.77
CA GLU A 4 19.50 54.18 10.57
C GLU A 4 18.63 53.26 11.43
N ASN A 5 17.86 52.38 10.78
CA ASN A 5 17.16 51.28 11.42
C ASN A 5 18.12 50.10 11.51
N PRO A 6 18.45 49.59 12.71
CA PRO A 6 19.29 48.41 12.82
C PRO A 6 18.53 47.14 12.45
N ILE A 7 19.24 46.28 11.74
CA ILE A 7 18.90 44.97 11.19
C ILE A 7 18.20 44.08 12.25
N SER A 8 16.96 43.67 11.97
CA SER A 8 16.17 42.77 12.82
C SER A 8 16.66 41.32 12.70
N LEU A 9 17.52 40.89 13.64
CA LEU A 9 18.03 39.52 13.80
C LEU A 9 17.21 38.64 14.77
N LYS A 10 15.93 38.94 15.03
CA LYS A 10 15.13 38.26 16.07
C LYS A 10 14.01 37.32 15.58
N THR A 11 14.24 36.53 14.52
CA THR A 11 13.21 35.57 14.05
C THR A 11 13.52 34.10 14.34
N SER A 12 14.76 33.72 14.66
CA SER A 12 15.16 32.30 14.63
C SER A 12 14.78 31.45 15.85
N PHE A 13 14.83 31.99 17.07
CA PHE A 13 14.71 31.14 18.28
C PHE A 13 13.25 30.88 18.71
N ALA A 14 12.42 31.93 18.70
CA ALA A 14 11.00 31.81 19.07
C ALA A 14 10.20 30.96 18.08
N GLN A 15 10.51 31.05 16.78
CA GLN A 15 9.89 30.20 15.75
C GLN A 15 10.27 28.71 15.94
N ARG A 16 11.50 28.41 16.36
CA ARG A 16 11.94 27.02 16.63
C ARG A 16 11.23 26.42 17.84
N ILE A 17 11.04 27.22 18.90
CA ILE A 17 10.32 26.79 20.11
C ILE A 17 8.83 26.58 19.80
N LYS A 18 8.19 27.53 19.09
CA LYS A 18 6.81 27.34 18.59
C LYS A 18 6.69 26.09 17.73
N LYS A 19 7.58 25.87 16.75
CA LYS A 19 7.54 24.68 15.87
C LYS A 19 7.72 23.36 16.63
N ARG A 20 8.42 23.37 17.77
CA ARG A 20 8.58 22.18 18.63
C ARG A 20 7.39 21.95 19.55
N LEU A 21 6.75 23.02 20.01
CA LEU A 21 5.59 22.98 20.90
C LEU A 21 4.26 22.73 20.16
N PHE A 22 4.17 23.14 18.88
CA PHE A 22 3.01 22.92 18.00
C PHE A 22 3.13 21.68 17.11
N ARG A 23 4.11 20.79 17.35
CA ARG A 23 4.03 19.43 16.81
C ARG A 23 3.08 18.66 17.70
N THR A 24 1.77 18.77 17.42
CA THR A 24 0.83 17.78 17.90
C THR A 24 1.26 16.43 17.31
N PRO A 25 1.60 15.43 18.14
CA PRO A 25 1.78 14.09 17.63
C PRO A 25 0.49 13.65 16.94
N ILE A 26 0.64 12.83 15.90
CA ILE A 26 -0.51 12.20 15.26
C ILE A 26 -0.90 11.04 16.17
N ASP A 27 -2.07 11.14 16.80
CA ASP A 27 -2.49 10.20 17.84
C ASP A 27 -3.58 9.23 17.35
N SER A 28 -4.11 9.44 16.14
CA SER A 28 -5.09 8.55 15.52
C SER A 28 -4.83 8.29 14.04
N ARG A 29 -5.41 7.21 13.53
CA ARG A 29 -5.39 6.87 12.11
C ARG A 29 -6.07 7.94 11.26
N ASP A 30 -7.18 8.50 11.75
CA ASP A 30 -7.92 9.54 11.03
C ASP A 30 -7.11 10.83 10.90
N GLU A 31 -6.37 11.21 11.95
CA GLU A 31 -5.43 12.34 11.89
C GLU A 31 -4.30 12.11 10.89
N LEU A 32 -3.78 10.87 10.80
CA LEU A 32 -2.77 10.52 9.81
C LEU A 32 -3.31 10.67 8.38
N LEU A 33 -4.51 10.15 8.11
CA LEU A 33 -5.16 10.26 6.80
C LEU A 33 -5.42 11.72 6.41
N GLN A 34 -5.85 12.54 7.38
CA GLN A 34 -6.05 13.97 7.16
C GLN A 34 -4.72 14.68 6.83
N ALA A 35 -3.64 14.37 7.55
CA ALA A 35 -2.31 14.94 7.27
C ALA A 35 -1.77 14.54 5.89
N LEU A 36 -2.03 13.30 5.44
CA LEU A 36 -1.67 12.84 4.10
C LEU A 36 -2.45 13.58 3.01
N LYS A 37 -3.75 13.81 3.23
CA LYS A 37 -4.58 14.61 2.32
C LYS A 37 -4.10 16.05 2.21
N GLU A 38 -3.80 16.71 3.33
CA GLU A 38 -3.24 18.06 3.34
C GLU A 38 -1.87 18.12 2.67
N SER A 39 -1.06 17.07 2.81
CA SER A 39 0.24 16.97 2.15
C SER A 39 0.10 16.87 0.63
N GLU A 40 -0.92 16.17 0.12
CA GLU A 40 -1.25 16.12 -1.31
C GLU A 40 -1.74 17.49 -1.81
N GLU A 41 -2.66 18.13 -1.09
CA GLU A 41 -3.19 19.46 -1.45
C GLU A 41 -2.09 20.52 -1.52
N ASN A 42 -1.13 20.45 -0.60
CA ASN A 42 0.07 21.30 -0.57
C ASN A 42 1.17 20.86 -1.55
N ARG A 43 0.93 19.83 -2.37
CA ARG A 43 1.86 19.27 -3.38
C ARG A 43 3.18 18.78 -2.80
N ILE A 44 3.18 18.37 -1.53
CA ILE A 44 4.35 17.74 -0.88
C ILE A 44 4.49 16.30 -1.37
N ILE A 45 3.37 15.62 -1.58
CA ILE A 45 3.27 14.28 -2.19
C ILE A 45 2.26 14.32 -3.34
N ASP A 46 2.35 13.37 -4.26
CA ASP A 46 1.35 13.18 -5.30
C ASP A 46 0.23 12.23 -4.85
N SER A 47 -0.84 12.18 -5.65
CA SER A 47 -2.02 11.33 -5.39
C SER A 47 -1.67 9.84 -5.36
N HIS A 48 -0.68 9.42 -6.16
CA HIS A 48 -0.25 8.04 -6.22
C HIS A 48 0.45 7.62 -4.92
N SER A 49 1.34 8.45 -4.41
CA SER A 49 2.07 8.25 -3.15
C SER A 49 1.10 8.21 -1.97
N ARG A 50 0.13 9.13 -1.93
CA ARG A 50 -0.94 9.10 -0.93
C ARG A 50 -1.71 7.78 -0.97
N SER A 51 -2.16 7.35 -2.16
CA SER A 51 -2.90 6.10 -2.35
C SER A 51 -2.10 4.87 -1.88
N ILE A 52 -0.79 4.83 -2.16
CA ILE A 52 0.09 3.75 -1.68
C ILE A 52 0.14 3.73 -0.15
N ILE A 53 0.33 4.88 0.50
CA ILE A 53 0.41 4.95 1.97
C ILE A 53 -0.92 4.54 2.60
N GLU A 54 -2.04 5.11 2.13
CA GLU A 54 -3.38 4.79 2.63
C GLU A 54 -3.71 3.30 2.44
N GLY A 55 -3.41 2.74 1.26
CA GLY A 55 -3.60 1.33 0.96
C GLY A 55 -2.74 0.42 1.84
N THR A 56 -1.48 0.80 2.09
CA THR A 56 -0.59 0.05 2.98
C THR A 56 -1.13 -0.03 4.41
N LEU A 57 -1.69 1.08 4.93
CA LEU A 57 -2.33 1.09 6.24
C LEU A 57 -3.56 0.17 6.31
N GLN A 58 -4.24 -0.07 5.18
CA GLN A 58 -5.38 -0.99 5.13
C GLN A 58 -4.93 -2.46 5.22
N LEU A 59 -3.73 -2.79 4.71
CA LEU A 59 -3.20 -4.15 4.73
C LEU A 59 -3.02 -4.72 6.14
N GLU A 60 -2.78 -3.86 7.15
CA GLU A 60 -2.58 -4.28 8.55
C GLU A 60 -3.74 -5.12 9.11
N ASN A 61 -4.97 -4.81 8.69
CA ASN A 61 -6.17 -5.49 9.18
C ASN A 61 -6.70 -6.54 8.19
N MET A 62 -6.01 -6.79 7.08
CA MET A 62 -6.48 -7.72 6.05
C MET A 62 -6.04 -9.15 6.35
N GLU A 63 -6.96 -10.08 6.21
CA GLU A 63 -6.68 -11.51 6.27
C GLU A 63 -6.54 -12.13 4.88
N VAL A 64 -5.92 -13.31 4.80
CA VAL A 64 -5.77 -14.07 3.54
C VAL A 64 -7.12 -14.27 2.84
N ARG A 65 -8.19 -14.49 3.61
CA ARG A 65 -9.53 -14.73 3.06
C ARG A 65 -10.12 -13.52 2.33
N ASP A 66 -9.65 -12.32 2.65
CA ASP A 66 -10.17 -11.08 2.07
C ASP A 66 -9.64 -10.84 0.65
N VAL A 67 -8.54 -11.53 0.28
CA VAL A 67 -7.86 -11.36 -1.03
C VAL A 67 -7.70 -12.66 -1.82
N MET A 68 -7.92 -13.82 -1.22
CA MET A 68 -7.75 -15.10 -1.91
C MET A 68 -8.76 -15.31 -3.04
N VAL A 69 -8.35 -16.07 -4.07
CA VAL A 69 -9.28 -16.60 -5.07
C VAL A 69 -10.04 -17.79 -4.46
N PRO A 70 -11.38 -17.82 -4.46
CA PRO A 70 -12.13 -18.97 -3.93
C PRO A 70 -11.83 -20.27 -4.70
N LYS A 71 -11.76 -21.41 -4.00
CA LYS A 71 -11.45 -22.74 -4.60
C LYS A 71 -12.32 -23.06 -5.82
N SER A 72 -13.60 -22.72 -5.80
CA SER A 72 -14.55 -22.95 -6.90
C SER A 72 -14.27 -22.12 -8.15
N LYS A 73 -13.46 -21.07 -8.04
CA LYS A 73 -13.04 -20.19 -9.13
C LYS A 73 -11.58 -20.39 -9.54
N MET A 74 -10.87 -21.31 -8.90
CA MET A 74 -9.48 -21.61 -9.24
C MET A 74 -9.39 -22.48 -10.51
N VAL A 75 -8.43 -22.17 -11.37
CA VAL A 75 -7.99 -23.08 -12.43
C VAL A 75 -6.92 -24.01 -11.84
N LEU A 76 -7.22 -25.30 -11.81
CA LEU A 76 -6.41 -26.32 -11.15
C LEU A 76 -5.82 -27.29 -12.19
N ILE A 77 -4.61 -27.78 -11.94
CA ILE A 77 -3.96 -28.82 -12.76
C ILE A 77 -3.97 -30.14 -11.99
N LYS A 78 -4.34 -31.24 -12.66
CA LYS A 78 -4.15 -32.59 -12.10
C LYS A 78 -2.75 -33.11 -12.49
N ASN A 79 -2.07 -33.80 -11.56
CA ASN A 79 -0.71 -34.32 -11.79
C ASN A 79 -0.60 -35.31 -12.97
N ASN A 80 -1.70 -35.93 -13.41
CA ASN A 80 -1.72 -36.90 -14.51
C ASN A 80 -2.25 -36.33 -15.84
N VAL A 81 -2.32 -35.01 -16.01
CA VAL A 81 -2.76 -34.39 -17.26
C VAL A 81 -1.71 -34.55 -18.36
N SER A 82 -2.14 -34.70 -19.62
CA SER A 82 -1.21 -34.74 -20.75
C SER A 82 -0.57 -33.36 -20.96
N ILE A 83 0.66 -33.33 -21.52
CA ILE A 83 1.36 -32.07 -21.81
C ILE A 83 0.55 -31.20 -22.78
N LYS A 84 -0.15 -31.82 -23.74
CA LYS A 84 -0.98 -31.10 -24.72
C LYS A 84 -2.15 -30.38 -24.06
N ASP A 85 -2.87 -31.07 -23.18
CA ASP A 85 -4.04 -30.49 -22.49
C ASP A 85 -3.60 -29.45 -21.46
N LEU A 86 -2.46 -29.68 -20.80
CA LEU A 86 -1.83 -28.69 -19.93
C LEU A 86 -1.53 -27.38 -20.67
N LEU A 87 -0.85 -27.45 -21.81
CA LEU A 87 -0.53 -26.26 -22.61
C LEU A 87 -1.78 -25.52 -23.07
N ALA A 88 -2.81 -26.25 -23.51
CA ALA A 88 -4.08 -25.66 -23.90
C ALA A 88 -4.75 -24.91 -22.73
N LEU A 89 -4.73 -25.51 -21.53
CA LEU A 89 -5.28 -24.89 -20.31
C LEU A 89 -4.47 -23.67 -19.86
N MET A 90 -3.13 -23.73 -19.92
CA MET A 90 -2.26 -22.61 -19.54
C MET A 90 -2.45 -21.41 -20.48
N VAL A 91 -2.45 -21.63 -21.79
CA VAL A 91 -2.67 -20.56 -22.78
C VAL A 91 -4.10 -20.02 -22.68
N GLY A 92 -5.10 -20.90 -22.54
CA GLY A 92 -6.50 -20.51 -22.47
C GLY A 92 -6.87 -19.71 -21.21
N SER A 93 -6.20 -19.95 -20.08
CA SER A 93 -6.48 -19.25 -18.81
C SER A 93 -5.67 -17.96 -18.63
N SER A 94 -4.55 -17.79 -19.35
CA SER A 94 -3.67 -16.61 -19.22
C SER A 94 -3.16 -16.35 -17.80
N HIS A 95 -3.05 -17.41 -16.97
CA HIS A 95 -2.44 -17.34 -15.65
C HIS A 95 -0.98 -17.80 -15.69
N SER A 96 -0.13 -17.18 -14.86
CA SER A 96 1.29 -17.55 -14.79
C SER A 96 1.58 -18.73 -13.85
N ARG A 97 0.68 -19.01 -12.89
CA ARG A 97 0.85 -20.04 -11.86
C ARG A 97 -0.46 -20.80 -11.64
N PHE A 98 -0.33 -22.07 -11.32
CA PHE A 98 -1.45 -22.99 -11.18
C PHE A 98 -1.17 -23.94 -10.02
N PRO A 99 -2.12 -24.13 -9.09
CA PRO A 99 -2.01 -25.19 -8.10
C PRO A 99 -2.11 -26.56 -8.79
N VAL A 100 -1.19 -27.45 -8.45
CA VAL A 100 -1.17 -28.85 -8.91
C VAL A 100 -1.74 -29.74 -7.83
N LEU A 101 -2.80 -30.48 -8.15
CA LEU A 101 -3.43 -31.44 -7.26
C LEU A 101 -2.91 -32.86 -7.48
N ALA A 102 -2.85 -33.63 -6.38
CA ALA A 102 -2.64 -35.06 -6.43
C ALA A 102 -3.74 -35.75 -7.26
N ALA A 103 -3.43 -36.89 -7.88
CA ALA A 103 -4.36 -37.54 -8.80
C ALA A 103 -5.61 -38.12 -8.11
N GLN A 104 -5.50 -38.44 -6.81
CA GLN A 104 -6.52 -39.18 -6.05
C GLN A 104 -6.97 -38.45 -4.77
N GLU A 105 -6.33 -37.32 -4.43
CA GLU A 105 -6.63 -36.55 -3.22
C GLU A 105 -6.75 -35.06 -3.56
N ASP A 106 -7.58 -34.35 -2.81
CA ASP A 106 -7.75 -32.89 -2.88
C ASP A 106 -6.59 -32.14 -2.21
N LYS A 107 -5.37 -32.63 -2.40
CA LYS A 107 -4.14 -32.13 -1.79
C LYS A 107 -3.28 -31.44 -2.84
N VAL A 108 -2.87 -30.20 -2.56
CA VAL A 108 -1.93 -29.45 -3.40
C VAL A 108 -0.51 -30.01 -3.22
N GLN A 109 0.15 -30.31 -4.34
CA GLN A 109 1.52 -30.85 -4.37
C GLN A 109 2.58 -29.81 -4.79
N GLY A 110 2.18 -28.74 -5.48
CA GLY A 110 3.06 -27.68 -5.96
C GLY A 110 2.33 -26.64 -6.79
#